data_AF-A0A4P9UWA1-F1
#
_entry.id   AF-A0A4P9UWA1-F1
#
_cell.length_a   1.000
_cell.length_b   1.000
_cell.length_c   1.000
_cell.angle_alpha   90.00
_cell.angle_beta   90.00
_cell.angle_gamma   90.00
#
_symmetry.space_group_name_H-M   'P 1'
#
loop_
_entity.id
_entity.type
_entity.pdbx_description
1 polymer ?
#
loop_
_entity_poly.entity_id
_entity_poly.type
_entity_poly.pdbx_seq_one_letter_code
_entity_poly.pdbx_strand_id
1 'polypeptide(L)' 'MRSILQAQGTPIGPMDFLIAANALAIKATLVTNNTSEFQRVPGLRLEDWSIPG' A
#
# COMPACT_ATOMS: atom_id res chain seq x y z
N MET A 1 -0.40 8.92 -14.66
CA MET A 1 -0.10 8.55 -13.25
C MET A 1 -1.21 8.87 -12.24
N ARG A 2 -2.39 9.41 -12.65
CA ARG A 2 -3.59 9.51 -11.77
C ARG A 2 -4.66 8.45 -12.05
N SER A 3 -4.64 7.84 -13.23
CA SER A 3 -5.74 7.01 -13.74
C SER A 3 -5.62 5.51 -13.46
N ILE A 4 -4.56 5.04 -12.79
CA ILE A 4 -4.29 3.59 -12.70
C ILE A 4 -5.05 2.93 -11.54
N LEU A 5 -5.50 3.69 -10.53
CA LEU A 5 -6.01 3.09 -9.28
C LEU A 5 -7.38 3.58 -8.84
N GLN A 6 -8.08 4.39 -9.64
CA GLN A 6 -9.47 4.79 -9.35
C GLN A 6 -10.50 3.67 -9.62
N ALA A 7 -10.09 2.54 -10.21
CA ALA A 7 -11.03 1.60 -10.81
C ALA A 7 -11.34 0.33 -10.00
N GLN A 8 -10.80 0.12 -8.79
CA GLN A 8 -11.00 -1.14 -8.06
C GLN A 8 -11.29 -0.91 -6.57
N GLY A 9 -12.57 -0.72 -6.25
CA GLY A 9 -13.29 -1.51 -5.24
C GLY A 9 -12.68 -1.73 -3.85
N THR A 10 -12.19 -0.68 -3.18
CA THR A 10 -12.41 -0.28 -1.77
C THR A 10 -11.26 0.67 -1.44
N PRO A 11 -11.49 1.99 -1.39
CA PRO A 11 -10.38 2.92 -1.26
C PRO A 11 -9.73 2.73 0.11
N ILE A 12 -8.46 2.36 0.10
CA ILE A 12 -7.55 2.71 1.19
C ILE A 12 -7.62 4.23 1.39
N GLY A 13 -7.33 4.70 2.61
CA GLY A 13 -7.41 6.13 2.92
C GLY A 13 -6.66 6.97 1.87
N PRO A 14 -7.11 8.21 1.60
CA PRO A 14 -6.48 9.05 0.56
C PRO A 14 -4.99 9.30 0.80
N MET A 15 -4.54 9.24 2.06
CA MET A 15 -3.11 9.31 2.41
C MET A 15 -2.39 7.98 2.15
N ASP A 16 -2.98 6.87 2.58
CA ASP A 16 -2.45 5.51 2.34
C ASP A 16 -2.31 5.22 0.86
N PHE A 17 -3.22 5.77 0.05
CA PHE A 17 -3.13 5.75 -1.39
C PHE A 17 -1.82 6.36 -1.91
N LEU A 18 -1.46 7.55 -1.43
CA LEU A 18 -0.23 8.23 -1.85
C LEU A 18 1.02 7.46 -1.37
N ILE A 19 0.98 6.92 -0.15
CA ILE A 19 2.05 6.10 0.41
C ILE A 19 2.27 4.84 -0.44
N ALA A 20 1.21 4.10 -0.71
CA ALA A 20 1.23 2.88 -1.53
C ALA A 20 1.68 3.16 -2.97
N ALA A 21 1.16 4.24 -3.58
CA ALA A 21 1.54 4.64 -4.93
C ALA A 21 3.02 5.01 -5.02
N ASN A 22 3.55 5.73 -4.03
CA ASN A 22 4.96 6.06 -3.96
C ASN A 22 5.83 4.80 -3.83
N ALA A 23 5.49 3.91 -2.89
CA ALA A 23 6.21 2.65 -2.69
C ALA A 23 6.22 1.76 -3.95
N LEU A 24 5.09 1.68 -4.65
CA LEU A 24 4.99 0.97 -5.93
C LEU A 24 5.86 1.60 -7.02
N ALA A 25 5.84 2.93 -7.15
CA ALA A 25 6.58 3.66 -8.18
C ALA A 25 8.09 3.42 -8.07
N ILE A 26 8.61 3.35 -6.84
CA ILE A 26 10.04 3.10 -6.58
C ILE A 26 10.37 1.62 -6.37
N LYS A 27 9.37 0.72 -6.47
CA LYS A 27 9.51 -0.70 -6.14
C LYS A 27 10.15 -0.90 -4.75
N ALA A 28 9.66 -0.20 -3.73
CA ALA A 28 10.06 -0.39 -2.34
C ALA A 28 9.16 -1.39 -1.61
N THR A 29 9.65 -1.89 -0.48
CA THR A 29 8.83 -2.59 0.51
C THR A 29 8.30 -1.56 1.51
N LEU A 30 6.98 -1.52 1.71
CA LEU A 30 6.35 -0.64 2.68
C LEU A 30 6.27 -1.34 4.04
N VAL A 31 6.94 -0.78 5.04
CA VAL A 31 6.86 -1.25 6.41
C VAL A 31 5.71 -0.55 7.11
N THR A 32 4.75 -1.29 7.65
CA THR A 32 3.56 -0.74 8.34
C THR A 32 2.99 -1.75 9.33
N ASN A 33 2.45 -1.27 10.46
CA ASN A 33 1.66 -2.07 11.40
C ASN A 33 0.16 -2.14 11.02
N ASN A 34 -0.26 -1.39 9.99
CA ASN A 34 -1.63 -1.40 9.46
C ASN A 34 -1.69 -2.19 8.15
N THR A 35 -1.13 -3.40 8.15
CA THR A 35 -1.05 -4.26 6.95
C THR A 35 -2.41 -4.58 6.35
N SER A 36 -3.48 -4.56 7.16
CA SER A 36 -4.85 -4.87 6.74
C SER A 36 -5.41 -3.93 5.67
N GLU A 37 -5.01 -2.65 5.68
CA GLU A 37 -5.43 -1.70 4.65
C GLU A 37 -4.54 -1.82 3.40
N PHE A 38 -3.23 -1.89 3.60
CA PHE A 38 -2.28 -1.89 2.48
C PHE A 38 -2.24 -3.20 1.69
N GLN A 39 -2.61 -4.34 2.29
CA GLN A 39 -2.71 -5.63 1.57
C GLN A 39 -3.71 -5.60 0.41
N ARG A 40 -4.62 -4.62 0.38
CA ARG A 40 -5.59 -4.43 -0.71
C ARG A 40 -4.95 -3.86 -1.99
N VAL A 41 -3.71 -3.37 -1.90
CA VAL A 41 -2.99 -2.80 -3.04
C VAL A 41 -2.23 -3.89 -3.79
N PRO A 42 -2.66 -4.26 -5.02
CA PRO A 42 -2.00 -5.31 -5.78
C PRO A 42 -0.54 -4.94 -6.10
N GLY A 43 0.38 -5.87 -5.84
CA GLY A 43 1.80 -5.71 -6.16
C GLY A 43 2.62 -4.90 -5.14
N LEU A 44 1.99 -4.40 -4.07
CA LEU A 44 2.70 -3.72 -2.99
C LEU A 44 3.38 -4.76 -2.08
N ARG A 45 4.69 -4.61 -1.87
CA ARG A 45 5.41 -5.43 -0.88
C ARG A 45 5.24 -4.82 0.50
N LEU A 46 4.92 -5.66 1.48
CA LEU A 46 4.64 -5.24 2.85
C LEU A 46 5.50 -6.01 3.84
N GLU A 47 5.92 -5.31 4.89
CA GLU A 47 6.54 -5.89 6.08
C GLU A 47 5.88 -5.29 7.33
N ASP A 48 5.69 -6.10 8.36
CA ASP A 48 5.23 -5.65 9.66
C ASP A 48 6.31 -5.99 10.69
N TRP A 49 6.95 -4.95 11.23
CA TRP A 49 7.99 -5.09 12.24
C TRP A 49 7.43 -5.06 13.67
N SER A 50 6.12 -4.83 13.84
CA SER A 50 5.48 -4.82 15.16
C SER A 50 5.16 -6.22 15.67
N ILE A 51 5.10 -7.21 14.78
CA ILE A 51 4.98 -8.62 15.12
C ILE A 51 6.36 -9.26 15.29
N PRO A 52 6.59 -10.05 16.36
CA PRO A 52 7.78 -10.89 16.47
C PRO A 52 7.80 -11.92 15.33
N GLY A 53 8.98 -12.14 14.74
CA GLY A 53 9.21 -13.14 13.68
C GLY A 53 9.25 -14.58 14.19
#